data_AF-A0A9P4QDK6-F1
#
_entry.id   AF-A0A9P4QDK6-F1
#
_cell.length_a   1.000
_cell.length_b   1.000
_cell.length_c   1.000
_cell.angle_alpha   90.00
_cell.angle_beta   90.00
_cell.angle_gamma   90.00
#
_symmetry.space_group_name_H-M   'P 1'
#
loop_
_entity.id
_entity.type
_entity.pdbx_description
1 polymer ?
#
loop_
_entity_poly.entity_id
_entity_poly.type
_entity_poly.pdbx_seq_one_letter_code
_entity_poly.pdbx_strand_id
1 'polypeptide(L)' 'YEVIHFVCHHSGRRLISHCHFARNDPEHVCRGPWSIVREWASANQVCFDCQRAIFERR' A
#
# COMPACT_ATOMS: atom_id res chain seq x y z
N TYR A 1 0.23 5.54 6.39
CA TYR A 1 -0.16 4.50 5.40
C TYR A 1 -1.65 4.37 5.32
N GLU A 2 -2.17 3.83 4.24
CA GLU A 2 -3.53 3.29 4.15
C GLU A 2 -3.50 1.77 3.98
N VAL A 3 -4.55 1.10 4.46
CA VAL A 3 -4.83 -0.32 4.19
C VAL A 3 -5.99 -0.41 3.21
N ILE A 4 -5.84 -1.26 2.21
CA ILE A 4 -6.84 -1.51 1.17
C ILE A 4 -7.23 -2.98 1.26
N HIS A 5 -8.51 -3.26 1.51
CA HIS A 5 -9.06 -4.62 1.43
C HIS A 5 -9.58 -4.86 0.02
N PHE A 6 -9.02 -5.85 -0.67
CA PHE A 6 -9.39 -6.22 -2.04
C PHE A 6 -10.47 -7.30 -2.06
N VAL A 7 -11.20 -7.40 -3.17
CA VAL A 7 -12.25 -8.43 -3.34
C VAL A 7 -11.70 -9.86 -3.33
N CYS A 8 -10.41 -10.01 -3.60
CA CYS A 8 -9.69 -11.28 -3.52
C CYS A 8 -9.32 -11.69 -2.08
N HIS A 9 -9.88 -11.03 -1.05
CA HIS A 9 -9.60 -11.25 0.38
C HIS A 9 -8.16 -10.92 0.82
N HIS A 10 -7.34 -10.36 -0.07
CA HIS A 10 -6.03 -9.84 0.28
C HIS A 10 -6.13 -8.40 0.79
N SER A 11 -5.14 -8.00 1.58
CA SER A 11 -4.99 -6.62 2.05
C SER A 11 -3.67 -6.03 1.54
N GLY A 12 -3.71 -4.81 1.02
CA GLY A 12 -2.53 -4.07 0.57
C GLY A 12 -2.26 -2.87 1.45
N ARG A 13 -0.97 -2.52 1.63
CA ARG A 13 -0.57 -1.30 2.35
C ARG A 13 0.02 -0.30 1.38
N ARG A 14 -0.53 0.92 1.33
CA ARG A 14 -0.02 2.00 0.48
C ARG A 14 0.47 3.18 1.32
N LEU A 15 1.64 3.72 0.96
CA LEU A 15 2.16 4.93 1.57
C LEU A 15 1.34 6.12 1.03
N ILE A 16 0.68 6.87 1.92
CA ILE A 16 -0.15 8.03 1.56
C ILE A 16 0.50 9.36 1.93
N SER A 17 1.50 9.33 2.80
CA SER A 17 2.23 10.51 3.25
C SER A 17 3.71 10.14 3.32
N HIS A 18 4.53 10.94 2.64
CA HIS A 18 5.98 10.89 2.82
C HIS A 18 6.33 11.71 4.06
N CYS A 19 7.33 11.28 4.80
CA CYS A 19 7.83 12.03 5.95
C CYS A 19 8.21 13.45 5.50
N HIS A 20 7.69 14.47 6.18
CA HIS A 20 7.94 15.86 5.81
C HIS A 20 9.44 16.23 5.84
N PHE A 21 10.22 15.52 6.66
CA PHE A 21 11.66 15.72 6.83
C PHE A 21 12.52 15.05 5.76
N ALA A 22 11.95 14.13 4.96
CA ALA A 22 12.68 13.38 3.93
C ALA A 22 12.87 14.16 2.61
N ARG A 23 12.48 15.44 2.53
CA ARG A 23 12.48 16.18 1.25
C ARG A 23 13.87 16.48 0.69
N ASN A 24 14.92 16.47 1.53
CA ASN A 24 16.29 16.83 1.11
C ASN A 24 17.37 15.83 1.53
N ASP A 25 17.01 14.71 2.17
CA ASP A 25 18.00 13.75 2.69
C ASP A 25 17.76 12.35 2.10
N PRO A 26 18.61 11.89 1.15
CA PRO A 26 18.46 10.57 0.55
C PRO A 26 18.73 9.42 1.54
N GLU A 27 19.42 9.69 2.65
CA GLU A 27 19.70 8.72 3.71
C GLU A 27 18.64 8.76 4.84
N HIS A 28 17.49 9.41 4.62
CA HIS A 28 16.51 9.63 5.66
C HIS A 28 15.88 8.31 6.14
N VAL A 29 16.35 7.81 7.29
CA VAL A 29 15.73 6.72 8.01
C VAL A 29 14.51 7.28 8.75
N CYS A 30 13.34 7.14 8.13
CA CYS A 30 12.06 7.55 8.72
C CYS A 30 11.74 6.67 9.94
N ARG A 31 12.20 7.08 11.13
CA ARG A 31 11.99 6.40 12.43
C ARG A 31 10.71 6.84 13.16
N GLY A 32 9.87 7.65 12.51
CA GLY A 32 8.59 8.08 13.08
C GLY A 32 7.58 6.92 13.21
N PRO A 33 6.58 7.03 14.10
CA PRO A 33 5.54 6.02 14.23
C PRO A 33 4.80 5.87 12.89
N TRP A 34 4.83 4.66 12.34
CA TRP A 34 4.13 4.33 11.11
C TRP A 34 2.63 4.22 11.36
N SER A 35 1.90 5.32 11.31
CA SER A 35 0.45 5.29 11.53
C SER A 35 -0.30 4.76 10.31
N ILE A 36 -1.28 3.89 10.55
CA ILE A 36 -2.36 3.62 9.60
C ILE A 36 -3.34 4.79 9.74
N VAL A 37 -3.49 5.55 8.67
CA VAL A 37 -4.29 6.79 8.66
C VAL A 37 -5.73 6.50 8.22
N ARG A 38 -5.93 5.44 7.42
CA ARG A 38 -7.26 4.96 6.99
C ARG A 38 -7.22 3.53 6.50
N GLU A 39 -8.37 2.87 6.58
CA GLU A 39 -8.61 1.52 6.05
C GLU A 39 -9.90 1.55 5.23
N TRP A 40 -9.88 0.97 4.03
CA TRP A 40 -11.06 0.96 3.15
C TRP A 40 -11.08 -0.27 2.23
N ALA A 41 -12.28 -0.65 1.81
CA ALA A 41 -12.49 -1.77 0.89
C ALA A 41 -12.56 -1.29 -0.56
N SER A 42 -11.72 -1.83 -1.43
CA SER A 42 -11.75 -1.56 -2.86
C SER A 42 -12.74 -2.51 -3.53
N ALA A 43 -13.97 -2.02 -3.73
CA ALA A 43 -15.12 -2.83 -4.14
C ALA A 43 -14.93 -3.61 -5.46
N ASN A 44 -14.02 -3.18 -6.35
CA ASN A 44 -13.82 -3.77 -7.68
C ASN A 44 -12.36 -4.03 -8.03
N GLN A 45 -11.43 -4.02 -7.07
CA GLN A 45 -10.01 -4.29 -7.37
C GLN A 45 -9.52 -5.59 -6.74
N VAL A 46 -8.73 -6.32 -7.53
CA VAL A 46 -7.92 -7.45 -7.09
C VAL A 46 -6.52 -6.95 -6.73
N CYS A 47 -5.82 -7.65 -5.84
CA CYS A 47 -4.44 -7.31 -5.51
C CYS A 47 -3.50 -7.60 -6.69
N PHE A 48 -2.31 -7.00 -6.66
CA PHE A 48 -1.29 -7.19 -7.68
C PHE A 48 -0.90 -8.66 -7.87
N ASP A 49 -0.79 -9.44 -6.80
CA ASP A 49 -0.44 -10.86 -6.89
C ASP A 49 -1.53 -11.69 -7.59
N CYS A 50 -2.80 -11.45 -7.28
CA CYS A 50 -3.91 -12.08 -7.98
C CYS A 50 -3.98 -11.64 -9.44
N GLN A 51 -3.72 -10.37 -9.72
CA GLN A 51 -3.65 -9.86 -11.09
C GLN A 51 -2.53 -10.57 -11.87
N ARG A 52 -1.33 -10.67 -11.29
CA ARG A 52 -0.18 -11.36 -11.91
C ARG A 52 -0.50 -12.84 -12.16
N ALA A 53 -1.08 -13.54 -11.18
CA ALA A 53 -1.47 -14.94 -11.33
C ALA A 53 -2.51 -15.17 -12.44
N ILE A 54 -3.40 -14.21 -12.70
CA ILE A 54 -4.34 -14.26 -13.82
C ILE A 54 -3.59 -14.11 -15.16
N PHE A 55 -2.64 -13.18 -15.24
CA PHE A 55 -1.85 -12.95 -16.45
C PHE A 55 -0.92 -14.11 -16.79
N GLU A 56 -0.28 -14.73 -15.80
CA GLU A 56 0.63 -15.87 -16.00
C GLU A 56 -0.07 -17.17 -16.41
N ARG A 57 -1.40 -17.23 -16.28
CA ARG A 57 -2.23 -18.39 -16.70
C ARG A 57 -2.79 -18.25 -18.11
N ARG A 58 -2.39 -17.22 -18.86
CA ARG A 58 -2.91 -16.88 -20.18
C ARG A 58 -1.82 -17.02 -21.24
#